data_AF-A0A543P9I9-F1
#
_entry.id   AF-A0A543P9I9-F1
#
_cell.length_a   1.000
_cell.length_b   1.000
_cell.length_c   1.000
_cell.angle_alpha   90.00
_cell.angle_beta   90.00
_cell.angle_gamma   90.00
#
_symmetry.space_group_name_H-M   'P 1'
#
loop_
_entity.id
_entity.type
_entity.pdbx_description
1 polymer ?
#
loop_
_entity_poly.entity_id
_entity_poly.type
_entity_poly.pdbx_seq_one_letter_code
_entity_poly.pdbx_strand_id
1 'polypeptide(L)' 'MMLQTTLFVAARSRAHGPTAALWHAVEVHRPPAEVDGACELTLCGSLARVSTEDSWPVAARDVCPACAVLSR' A
#
# COMPACT_ATOMS: atom_id res chain seq x y z
N MET A 1 18.39 14.69 15.10
CA MET A 1 18.13 14.42 13.67
C MET A 1 17.45 13.06 13.57
N MET A 2 16.12 13.03 13.45
CA MET A 2 15.39 11.78 13.25
C MET A 2 15.55 11.40 11.78
N LEU A 3 16.28 10.33 11.50
CA LEU A 3 16.24 9.68 10.20
C LEU A 3 14.85 9.04 10.08
N GLN A 4 13.89 9.77 9.50
CA GLN A 4 12.63 9.14 9.10
C GLN A 4 12.95 8.23 7.91
N THR A 5 13.22 6.96 8.20
CA THR A 5 13.25 5.93 7.17
C THR A 5 11.83 5.84 6.62
N THR A 6 11.61 6.39 5.43
CA THR A 6 10.35 6.22 4.70
C THR A 6 10.14 4.72 4.46
N LEU A 7 9.09 4.15 5.06
CA LEU A 7 8.73 2.76 4.87
C LEU A 7 7.50 2.69 3.98
N PHE A 8 7.53 1.77 3.02
CA PHE A 8 6.39 1.47 2.18
C PHE A 8 5.82 0.10 2.59
N VAL A 9 4.51 0.05 2.74
CA VAL A 9 3.77 -1.18 3.01
C VAL A 9 2.75 -1.43 1.90
N ALA A 10 2.38 -2.70 1.73
CA ALA A 10 1.35 -3.04 0.79
C ALA A 10 -0.04 -2.74 1.36
N ALA A 11 -0.94 -2.28 0.51
CA ALA A 11 -2.35 -2.16 0.83
C ALA A 11 -3.20 -2.71 -0.31
N ARG A 12 -4.30 -3.39 0.04
CA ARG A 12 -5.22 -3.97 -0.92
C ARG A 12 -6.51 -3.16 -0.99
N SER A 13 -6.84 -2.68 -2.18
CA SER A 13 -8.13 -2.03 -2.42
C SER A 13 -9.25 -3.06 -2.41
N ARG A 14 -10.49 -2.59 -2.22
CA ARG A 14 -11.66 -3.46 -2.32
C ARG A 14 -12.07 -3.58 -3.78
N ALA A 15 -12.44 -4.77 -4.21
CA ALA A 15 -13.11 -4.93 -5.50
C ALA A 15 -14.43 -4.13 -5.50
N HIS A 16 -14.71 -3.45 -6.61
CA HIS A 16 -15.94 -2.67 -6.78
C HIS A 16 -16.50 -2.87 -8.18
N GLY A 17 -17.65 -3.57 -8.27
CA GLY A 17 -18.27 -3.93 -9.53
C GLY A 17 -17.29 -4.74 -10.41
N PRO A 18 -17.02 -4.31 -11.66
CA PRO A 18 -16.08 -4.99 -12.55
C PRO A 18 -14.61 -4.76 -12.20
N THR A 19 -14.30 -3.83 -11.29
CA THR A 19 -12.92 -3.50 -10.92
C THR A 19 -12.41 -4.48 -9.89
N ALA A 20 -11.39 -5.26 -10.25
CA ALA A 20 -10.70 -6.18 -9.35
C ALA A 20 -9.99 -5.43 -8.21
N ALA A 21 -9.82 -6.10 -7.06
CA ALA A 21 -8.95 -5.61 -6.00
C ALA A 21 -7.51 -5.57 -6.48
N LEU A 22 -6.84 -4.43 -6.28
CA LEU A 22 -5.45 -4.23 -6.65
C LEU A 22 -4.58 -3.96 -5.42
N TRP A 23 -3.29 -4.25 -5.53
CA TRP A 23 -2.26 -3.88 -4.57
C TRP A 23 -1.73 -2.48 -4.85
N HIS A 24 -1.53 -1.73 -3.79
CA HIS A 24 -1.08 -0.35 -3.80
C HIS A 24 0.02 -0.13 -2.77
N ALA A 25 0.86 0.88 -3.04
CA ALA A 25 1.87 1.36 -2.12
C ALA A 25 1.25 2.36 -1.14
N VAL A 26 1.53 2.20 0.16
CA VAL A 26 1.23 3.19 1.19
C VAL A 26 2.55 3.60 1.85
N GLU A 27 2.78 4.91 1.92
CA GLU A 27 3.86 5.46 2.73
C GLU A 27 3.39 5.54 4.18
N VAL A 28 4.13 4.90 5.09
CA VAL A 28 3.78 4.87 6.51
C VAL A 28 4.80 5.61 7.35
N HIS A 29 4.30 6.52 8.17
CA HIS A 29 5.11 7.32 9.10
C HIS A 29 4.90 6.88 10.56
N ARG A 30 4.08 5.86 10.77
CA ARG A 30 3.71 5.30 12.08
C ARG A 30 4.15 3.84 12.18
N PRO A 31 4.32 3.30 13.39
CA PRO A 31 4.65 1.89 13.59
C PRO A 31 3.66 0.94 12.88
N PRO A 32 4.10 -0.22 12.35
CA PRO A 32 3.24 -1.18 11.66
C PRO A 32 2.00 -1.58 12.47
N ALA A 33 2.15 -1.74 13.78
CA ALA A 33 1.05 -2.12 14.68
C ALA A 33 -0.10 -1.10 14.73
N GLU A 34 0.12 0.15 14.33
CA GLU A 34 -0.92 1.19 14.29
C GLU A 34 -1.66 1.26 12.95
N VAL A 35 -1.05 0.71 11.89
CA VAL A 35 -1.56 0.79 10.51
C VAL A 35 -2.03 -0.55 9.97
N ASP A 36 -1.75 -1.66 10.65
CA ASP A 36 -2.19 -2.98 10.20
C ASP A 36 -3.71 -3.08 10.12
N GLY A 37 -4.21 -3.44 8.95
CA GLY A 37 -5.64 -3.45 8.67
C GLY A 37 -6.30 -2.07 8.63
N ALA A 38 -5.59 -0.95 8.76
CA ALA A 38 -6.16 0.39 8.62
C ALA A 38 -6.45 0.72 7.15
N CYS A 39 -7.49 1.50 6.88
CA CYS A 39 -7.69 2.10 5.55
C CYS A 39 -6.85 3.37 5.45
N GLU A 40 -5.88 3.37 4.54
CA GLU A 40 -4.95 4.47 4.34
C GLU A 40 -5.01 5.00 2.91
N LEU A 41 -4.55 6.24 2.72
CA LEU A 41 -4.40 6.83 1.41
C LEU A 41 -3.11 6.31 0.75
N THR A 42 -3.27 5.70 -0.41
CA THR A 42 -2.15 5.15 -1.20
C THR A 42 -1.45 6.25 -1.98
N LEU A 43 -0.22 6.00 -2.42
CA LEU A 43 0.55 6.96 -3.23
C LEU A 43 -0.14 7.37 -4.54
N CYS A 44 -0.99 6.51 -5.09
CA CYS A 44 -1.77 6.83 -6.29
C CYS A 44 -3.12 7.51 -6.00
N GLY A 45 -3.41 7.84 -4.73
CA GLY A 45 -4.63 8.52 -4.31
C GLY A 45 -5.85 7.61 -4.08
N SER A 46 -5.70 6.28 -4.20
CA SER A 46 -6.76 5.33 -3.85
C SER A 46 -6.80 5.06 -2.35
N LEU A 47 -7.97 4.69 -1.82
CA LEU A 47 -8.10 4.17 -0.45
C LEU A 47 -7.97 2.64 -0.47
N ALA A 48 -7.06 2.12 0.34
CA ALA A 48 -6.80 0.68 0.43
C ALA A 48 -6.52 0.29 1.88
N ARG A 49 -6.77 -0.98 2.22
CA ARG A 49 -6.48 -1.51 3.54
C ARG A 49 -5.04 -2.02 3.59
N VAL A 50 -4.24 -1.50 4.52
CA VAL A 50 -2.85 -1.94 4.72
C VAL A 50 -2.82 -3.41 5.16
N SER A 51 -1.89 -4.16 4.57
CA SER A 51 -1.48 -5.50 4.99
C SER A 51 -0.03 -5.39 5.45
N THR A 52 0.22 -5.44 6.75
CA THR A 52 1.62 -5.40 7.24
C THR A 52 2.34 -6.72 7.13
N GLU A 53 1.62 -7.81 6.82
CA GLU A 53 2.19 -9.11 6.48
C GLU A 53 2.92 -9.07 5.12
N ASP A 54 2.50 -8.16 4.24
CA ASP A 54 3.04 -7.98 2.89
C ASP A 54 3.93 -6.73 2.81
N SER A 55 5.24 -6.93 2.66
CA SER A 55 6.17 -5.83 2.38
C SER A 55 5.95 -5.28 0.97
N TRP A 56 6.08 -3.98 0.78
CA TRP A 56 6.10 -3.38 -0.55
C TRP A 56 7.53 -3.42 -1.14
N PRO A 57 7.72 -3.73 -2.44
CA PRO A 57 6.69 -4.14 -3.41
C PRO A 57 6.25 -5.59 -3.23
N VAL A 58 4.97 -5.87 -3.52
CA VAL A 58 4.44 -7.23 -3.52
C VAL A 58 4.83 -7.99 -4.78
N ALA A 59 5.15 -9.27 -4.64
CA ALA A 59 5.40 -10.18 -5.77
C ALA A 59 4.08 -10.70 -6.39
N ALA A 60 3.22 -9.78 -6.85
CA ALA A 60 1.88 -10.08 -7.34
C ALA A 60 1.62 -9.48 -8.73
N ARG A 61 0.61 -10.03 -9.45
CA ARG A 61 0.24 -9.57 -10.81
C ARG A 61 -0.81 -8.46 -10.81
N ASP A 62 -1.57 -8.35 -9.74
CA ASP A 62 -2.67 -7.42 -9.48
C ASP A 62 -2.18 -6.13 -8.81
N VAL A 63 -1.00 -5.64 -9.21
CA VAL A 63 -0.46 -4.36 -8.73
C VAL A 63 -1.02 -3.20 -9.55
N CYS A 64 -1.45 -2.14 -8.88
CA CYS A 64 -1.87 -0.92 -9.54
C CYS A 64 -0.74 -0.37 -10.44
N PRO A 65 -0.99 -0.08 -11.73
CA PRO A 65 0.04 0.39 -12.65
C PRO A 65 0.74 1.67 -12.18
N ALA A 66 0.02 2.59 -11.54
CA ALA A 66 0.61 3.80 -10.97
C ALA A 66 1.59 3.47 -9.82
N CYS A 67 1.17 2.61 -8.88
CA CYS A 67 2.04 2.20 -7.77
C CYS A 67 3.24 1.37 -8.23
N ALA A 68 3.10 0.55 -9.28
CA ALA A 68 4.20 -0.25 -9.84
C ALA A 68 5.34 0.60 -10.44
N VAL A 69 5.03 1.82 -10.89
CA VAL A 69 6.03 2.77 -11.39
C VAL A 69 6.69 3.53 -10.24
N LEU A 70 5.93 3.85 -9.18
CA LEU A 70 6.41 4.56 -8.00
C LEU A 70 7.26 3.69 -7.06
N SER A 71 7.33 2.38 -7.30
CA SER A 71 8.02 1.39 -6.48
C SER A 71 9.39 0.94 -7.01
N ARG A 72 9.94 1.64 -8.01
CA ARG A 72 11.27 1.39 -8.61
C ARG A 72 12.28 2.41 -8.11
#